data_AF-W2SJT8-F1
#
_entry.id   AF-W2SJT8-F1
#
_cell.length_a   1.000
_cell.length_b   1.000
_cell.length_c   1.000
_cell.angle_alpha   90.00
_cell.angle_beta   90.00
_cell.angle_gamma   90.00
#
_symmetry.space_group_name_H-M   'P 1'
#
loop_
_entity.id
_entity.type
_entity.pdbx_description
1 polymer ?
#
loop_
_entity_poly.entity_id
_entity_poly.type
_entity_poly.pdbx_seq_one_letter_code
_entity_poly.pdbx_strand_id
1 'polypeptide(L)'
;MWKAENVSKDVLSSIENALVSMAQYLHRAESERGGTVFSEILSRTMQRKLVSLLCFQIVEEEGRSRALKTSRAIAERIMTELLLSQQNSGSLSTHLWTAVRARGCQFLGPAMQEDVLKLILLALDKGALIARKTLVMYVVQMLTEDYPQVSKTCVGHVVQLLYRASCFNVLKRDGESSLMQLKDEFRTYESLRREHDAQIVQMAVECGLRISPDQWSALLYGDQAHRSHMQSII
;
A
#
# COMPACT_ATOMS: atom_id res chain seq x y z
N MET A 1 -10.08 -20.94 23.61
CA MET A 1 -11.15 -21.60 22.82
C MET A 1 -12.48 -21.20 23.46
N TRP A 2 -13.20 -20.23 22.89
CA TRP A 2 -14.52 -19.82 23.40
C TRP A 2 -15.47 -21.02 23.24
N LYS A 3 -15.91 -21.63 24.34
CA LYS A 3 -16.99 -22.62 24.29
C LYS A 3 -18.30 -21.85 24.24
N ALA A 4 -18.97 -21.89 23.08
CA ALA A 4 -20.25 -21.24 22.86
C ALA A 4 -21.39 -22.00 23.57
N GLU A 5 -21.49 -21.86 24.89
CA GLU A 5 -22.72 -22.21 25.61
C GLU A 5 -23.72 -21.06 25.47
N ASN A 6 -24.86 -21.36 24.84
CA ASN A 6 -26.08 -20.56 24.66
C ASN A 6 -25.93 -19.03 24.73
N VAL A 7 -25.78 -18.40 23.55
CA VAL A 7 -25.96 -16.94 23.42
C VAL A 7 -27.37 -16.58 23.89
N SER A 8 -27.48 -15.62 24.83
CA SER A 8 -28.78 -15.16 25.34
C SER A 8 -29.70 -14.69 24.21
N LYS A 9 -31.01 -14.96 24.34
CA LYS A 9 -32.03 -14.47 23.41
C LYS A 9 -32.00 -12.94 23.25
N ASP A 10 -31.68 -12.21 24.32
CA ASP A 10 -31.60 -10.74 24.28
C ASP A 10 -30.46 -10.26 23.38
N VAL A 11 -29.34 -10.99 23.38
CA VAL A 11 -28.19 -10.71 22.51
C VAL A 11 -28.53 -11.00 21.05
N LEU A 12 -29.20 -12.12 20.77
CA LEU A 12 -29.64 -12.46 19.42
C LEU A 12 -30.65 -11.44 18.89
N SER A 13 -31.61 -11.01 19.71
CA SER A 13 -32.57 -9.97 19.35
C SER A 13 -31.89 -8.62 19.09
N SER A 14 -30.88 -8.26 19.90
CA SER A 14 -30.09 -7.04 19.67
C SER A 14 -29.34 -7.08 18.34
N ILE A 15 -28.76 -8.23 17.98
CA ILE A 15 -28.08 -8.42 16.68
C ILE A 15 -29.09 -8.31 15.54
N GLU A 16 -30.24 -8.99 15.65
CA GLU A 16 -31.29 -8.94 14.63
C GLU A 16 -31.79 -7.51 14.40
N ASN A 17 -32.05 -6.75 15.46
CA ASN A 17 -32.45 -5.34 15.35
C ASN A 17 -31.39 -4.48 14.63
N ALA A 18 -30.10 -4.71 14.90
CA ALA A 18 -29.02 -4.03 14.21
C ALA A 18 -28.96 -4.42 12.72
N LEU A 19 -29.13 -5.70 12.40
CA LEU A 19 -29.18 -6.19 11.01
C LEU A 19 -30.35 -5.59 10.25
N VAL A 20 -31.54 -5.54 10.85
CA VAL A 20 -32.74 -4.91 10.26
C VAL A 20 -32.51 -3.42 10.02
N SER A 21 -31.92 -2.71 10.98
CA SER A 21 -31.59 -1.29 10.81
C SER A 21 -30.61 -1.07 9.65
N MET A 22 -29.57 -1.89 9.54
CA MET A 22 -28.63 -1.81 8.41
C MET A 22 -29.30 -2.18 7.07
N ALA A 23 -30.24 -3.13 7.06
CA ALA A 23 -30.95 -3.52 5.84
C ALA A 23 -31.77 -2.37 5.23
N GLN A 24 -32.15 -1.35 6.00
CA GLN A 24 -32.86 -0.17 5.50
C GLN A 24 -32.08 0.63 4.45
N TYR A 25 -30.76 0.47 4.38
CA TYR A 25 -29.93 1.07 3.35
C TYR A 25 -30.00 0.35 1.99
N LEU A 26 -30.71 -0.78 1.90
CA LEU A 26 -30.86 -1.59 0.70
C LEU A 26 -32.31 -1.52 0.20
N HIS A 27 -32.47 -1.22 -1.08
CA HIS A 27 -33.75 -1.17 -1.78
C HIS A 27 -33.83 -2.30 -2.79
N ARG A 28 -35.03 -2.86 -2.96
CA ARG A 28 -35.27 -3.89 -3.98
C ARG A 28 -35.07 -3.29 -5.37
N ALA A 29 -34.35 -4.00 -6.22
CA ALA A 29 -34.25 -3.75 -7.65
C ALA A 29 -34.60 -5.02 -8.42
N GLU A 30 -35.11 -4.83 -9.64
CA GLU A 30 -35.40 -5.93 -10.55
C GLU A 30 -34.14 -6.27 -11.37
N SER A 31 -33.92 -7.56 -11.59
CA SER A 31 -32.87 -8.08 -12.48
C SER A 31 -33.40 -9.28 -13.25
N GLU A 32 -32.92 -9.45 -14.48
CA GLU A 32 -33.27 -10.58 -15.36
C GLU A 32 -32.95 -11.94 -14.72
N ARG A 33 -32.07 -11.99 -13.71
CA ARG A 33 -31.69 -13.21 -12.97
C ARG A 33 -32.40 -13.36 -11.62
N GLY A 34 -33.41 -12.54 -11.32
CA GLY A 34 -34.17 -12.55 -10.07
C GLY A 34 -34.15 -11.22 -9.31
N GLY A 35 -34.65 -11.21 -8.07
CA GLY A 35 -34.59 -10.02 -7.21
C GLY A 35 -33.15 -9.65 -6.83
N THR A 36 -32.79 -8.39 -6.99
CA THR A 36 -31.52 -7.83 -6.49
C THR A 36 -31.80 -6.71 -5.50
N VAL A 37 -30.76 -6.23 -4.84
CA VAL A 37 -30.82 -5.03 -3.99
C VAL A 37 -29.81 -4.01 -4.46
N PHE A 38 -30.12 -2.73 -4.26
CA PHE A 38 -29.24 -1.63 -4.54
C PHE A 38 -29.31 -0.58 -3.41
N SER A 39 -28.33 0.32 -3.39
CA SER A 39 -28.32 1.49 -2.51
C SER A 39 -27.80 2.68 -3.29
N GLU A 40 -28.42 3.84 -3.12
CA GLU A 40 -27.93 5.11 -3.67
C GLU A 40 -26.82 5.73 -2.82
N ILE A 41 -26.76 5.36 -1.54
CA ILE A 41 -25.84 5.93 -0.55
C ILE A 41 -24.60 5.05 -0.42
N LEU A 42 -24.77 3.73 -0.37
CA LEU A 42 -23.68 2.80 -0.15
C LEU A 42 -22.96 2.47 -1.46
N SER A 43 -21.62 2.41 -1.44
CA SER A 43 -20.87 1.91 -2.60
C SER A 43 -21.22 0.44 -2.90
N ARG A 44 -21.02 -0.01 -4.16
CA ARG A 44 -21.23 -1.43 -4.53
C ARG A 44 -20.46 -2.42 -3.64
N THR A 45 -19.28 -2.04 -3.17
CA THR A 45 -18.47 -2.89 -2.28
C THR A 45 -19.10 -2.99 -0.89
N MET A 46 -19.62 -1.88 -0.36
CA MET A 46 -20.34 -1.86 0.91
C MET A 46 -21.63 -2.67 0.82
N GLN A 47 -22.42 -2.48 -0.24
CA GLN A 47 -23.65 -3.24 -0.50
C GLN A 47 -23.38 -4.76 -0.48
N ARG A 48 -22.36 -5.24 -1.20
CA ARG A 48 -21.99 -6.68 -1.21
C ARG A 48 -21.66 -7.23 0.18
N LYS A 49 -20.92 -6.46 0.99
CA LYS A 49 -20.56 -6.88 2.36
C LYS A 49 -21.78 -6.91 3.28
N LEU A 50 -22.65 -5.90 3.17
CA LEU A 50 -23.90 -5.83 3.93
C LEU A 50 -24.84 -6.99 3.57
N VAL A 51 -25.04 -7.26 2.27
CA VAL A 51 -25.84 -8.41 1.81
C VAL A 51 -25.27 -9.72 2.36
N SER A 52 -23.95 -9.88 2.32
CA SER A 52 -23.30 -11.08 2.86
C SER A 52 -23.55 -11.23 4.38
N LEU A 53 -23.48 -10.13 5.13
CA LEU A 53 -23.76 -10.10 6.57
C LEU A 53 -25.21 -10.53 6.88
N LEU A 54 -26.18 -10.02 6.12
CA LEU A 54 -27.60 -10.34 6.28
C LEU A 54 -27.93 -11.81 5.99
N CYS A 55 -27.13 -12.51 5.18
CA CYS A 55 -27.35 -13.91 4.84
C CYS A 55 -26.80 -14.91 5.87
N PHE A 56 -26.04 -14.47 6.89
CA PHE A 56 -25.46 -15.41 7.86
C PHE A 56 -26.46 -15.85 8.92
N GLN A 57 -26.45 -17.15 9.23
CA GLN A 57 -27.29 -17.76 10.27
C GLN A 57 -26.72 -17.48 11.66
N ILE A 58 -27.11 -16.37 12.30
CA ILE A 58 -26.57 -15.93 13.61
C ILE A 58 -26.88 -16.91 14.75
N VAL A 59 -27.92 -17.73 14.59
CA VAL A 59 -28.24 -18.82 15.53
C VAL A 59 -27.15 -19.90 15.54
N GLU A 60 -26.42 -20.08 14.44
CA GLU A 60 -25.32 -21.03 14.30
C GLU A 60 -23.97 -20.39 14.65
N GLU A 61 -23.07 -21.15 15.28
CA GLU A 61 -21.74 -20.67 15.64
C GLU A 61 -20.92 -20.23 14.42
N GLU A 62 -20.99 -21.01 13.34
CA GLU A 62 -20.29 -20.69 12.09
C GLU A 62 -20.82 -19.39 11.47
N GLY A 63 -22.15 -19.17 11.51
CA GLY A 63 -22.76 -17.93 11.06
C GLY A 63 -22.30 -16.73 11.89
N ARG A 64 -22.22 -16.85 13.22
CA ARG A 64 -21.65 -15.79 14.09
C ARG A 64 -20.19 -15.49 13.78
N SER A 65 -19.36 -16.52 13.58
CA SER A 65 -17.95 -16.35 13.23
C SER A 65 -17.78 -15.60 11.90
N ARG A 66 -18.57 -15.97 10.88
CA ARG A 66 -18.59 -15.26 9.59
C ARG A 66 -19.13 -13.83 9.72
N ALA A 67 -20.18 -13.62 10.50
CA ALA A 67 -20.73 -12.30 10.77
C ALA A 67 -19.71 -11.38 11.41
N LEU A 68 -18.98 -11.84 12.44
CA LEU A 68 -17.93 -11.04 13.09
C LEU A 68 -16.84 -10.60 12.11
N LYS A 69 -16.36 -11.52 11.27
CA LYS A 69 -15.35 -11.23 10.22
C LYS A 69 -15.87 -10.19 9.23
N THR A 70 -17.11 -10.34 8.77
CA THR A 70 -17.72 -9.41 7.82
C THR A 70 -18.02 -8.04 8.44
N SER A 71 -18.45 -7.98 9.70
CA SER A 71 -18.64 -6.72 10.43
C SER A 71 -17.33 -5.94 10.55
N ARG A 72 -16.21 -6.60 10.85
CA ARG A 72 -14.89 -5.98 10.81
C ARG A 72 -14.57 -5.42 9.41
N ALA A 73 -14.81 -6.22 8.37
CA ALA A 73 -14.55 -5.81 6.99
C ALA A 73 -15.47 -4.65 6.52
N ILE A 74 -16.66 -4.51 7.09
CA ILE A 74 -17.55 -3.36 6.89
C ILE A 74 -16.93 -2.13 7.56
N ALA A 75 -16.50 -2.22 8.82
CA ALA A 75 -15.86 -1.11 9.53
C ALA A 75 -14.60 -0.60 8.79
N GLU A 76 -13.74 -1.52 8.33
CA GLU A 76 -12.56 -1.19 7.51
C GLU A 76 -12.94 -0.49 6.21
N ARG A 77 -14.06 -0.91 5.58
CA ARG A 77 -14.56 -0.27 4.37
C ARG A 77 -15.15 1.11 4.63
N ILE A 78 -15.89 1.30 5.73
CA ILE A 78 -16.41 2.62 6.14
C ILE A 78 -15.25 3.60 6.31
N MET A 79 -14.20 3.22 7.05
CA MET A 79 -13.01 4.06 7.22
C MET A 79 -12.37 4.43 5.88
N THR A 80 -12.29 3.47 4.94
CA THR A 80 -11.75 3.72 3.60
C THR A 80 -12.59 4.74 2.83
N GLU A 81 -13.92 4.62 2.86
CA GLU A 81 -14.81 5.55 2.15
C GLU A 81 -14.78 6.95 2.76
N LEU A 82 -14.70 7.06 4.09
CA LEU A 82 -14.53 8.35 4.77
C LEU A 82 -13.22 9.02 4.37
N LEU A 83 -12.09 8.30 4.36
CA LEU A 83 -10.81 8.83 3.91
C LEU A 83 -10.88 9.32 2.46
N LEU A 84 -11.47 8.52 1.57
CA LEU A 84 -11.62 8.89 0.16
C LEU A 84 -12.52 10.13 -0.02
N SER A 85 -13.56 10.31 0.80
CA SER A 85 -14.44 11.48 0.74
C SER A 85 -13.73 12.79 1.10
N GLN A 86 -12.69 12.72 1.94
CA GLN A 86 -11.89 13.88 2.36
C GLN A 86 -10.68 14.11 1.45
N GLN A 87 -10.30 13.12 0.64
CA GLN A 87 -9.09 13.18 -0.17
C GLN A 87 -9.33 13.96 -1.47
N ASN A 88 -8.72 15.15 -1.58
CA ASN A 88 -8.75 15.91 -2.82
C ASN A 88 -7.84 15.26 -3.89
N SER A 89 -8.45 14.80 -5.00
CA SER A 89 -7.73 14.13 -6.10
C SER A 89 -6.74 15.06 -6.80
N GLY A 90 -7.00 16.38 -6.84
CA GLY A 90 -6.15 17.36 -7.52
C GLY A 90 -4.79 17.59 -6.85
N SER A 91 -4.66 17.30 -5.56
CA SER A 91 -3.41 17.49 -4.78
C SER A 91 -2.76 16.19 -4.30
N LEU A 92 -3.31 15.03 -4.68
CA LEU A 92 -2.87 13.72 -4.20
C LEU A 92 -1.39 13.44 -4.45
N SER A 93 -0.93 13.64 -5.69
CA SER A 93 0.47 13.48 -6.09
C SER A 93 1.39 14.42 -5.28
N THR A 94 0.98 15.69 -5.12
CA THR A 94 1.73 16.68 -4.34
C THR A 94 1.87 16.28 -2.87
N HIS A 95 0.80 15.79 -2.25
CA HIS A 95 0.83 15.31 -0.87
C HIS A 95 1.73 14.09 -0.72
N LEU A 96 1.65 13.13 -1.63
CA LEU A 96 2.51 11.94 -1.64
C LEU A 96 3.99 12.36 -1.68
N TRP A 97 4.39 13.16 -2.66
CA TRP A 97 5.79 13.52 -2.82
C TRP A 97 6.29 14.43 -1.70
N THR A 98 5.41 15.22 -1.07
CA THR A 98 5.74 15.97 0.13
C THR A 98 6.01 15.03 1.31
N ALA A 99 5.18 14.00 1.51
CA ALA A 99 5.37 12.98 2.55
C ALA A 99 6.66 12.17 2.37
N VAL A 100 7.02 11.86 1.11
CA VAL A 100 8.28 11.18 0.75
C VAL A 100 9.48 12.09 1.04
N ARG A 101 9.43 13.36 0.63
CA ARG A 101 10.51 14.34 0.89
C ARG A 101 10.69 14.65 2.37
N ALA A 102 9.61 14.75 3.14
CA ALA A 102 9.66 14.96 4.59
C ALA A 102 10.44 13.85 5.33
N ARG A 103 10.62 12.69 4.69
CA ARG A 103 11.34 11.52 5.18
C ARG A 103 12.80 11.44 4.71
N GLY A 104 13.29 12.49 4.03
CA GLY A 104 14.63 12.53 3.43
C GLY A 104 14.76 11.63 2.20
N CYS A 105 13.64 11.26 1.59
CA CYS A 105 13.55 10.36 0.44
C CYS A 105 13.10 11.11 -0.80
N GLN A 106 13.32 10.52 -1.97
CA GLN A 106 12.90 11.10 -3.23
C GLN A 106 12.61 10.01 -4.26
N PHE A 107 11.60 10.26 -5.09
CA PHE A 107 11.33 9.53 -6.32
C PHE A 107 11.62 10.48 -7.49
N LEU A 108 12.44 10.04 -8.45
CA LEU A 108 12.99 10.90 -9.50
C LEU A 108 12.19 10.88 -10.81
N GLY A 109 11.04 10.20 -10.81
CA GLY A 109 10.26 9.89 -12.01
C GLY A 109 10.61 8.50 -12.55
N PRO A 110 9.73 7.87 -13.36
CA PRO A 110 9.84 6.46 -13.73
C PRO A 110 11.19 6.06 -14.32
N ALA A 111 11.63 6.74 -15.39
CA ALA A 111 12.85 6.40 -16.11
C ALA A 111 14.12 6.59 -15.25
N MET A 112 14.33 7.79 -14.69
CA MET A 112 15.51 8.08 -13.89
C MET A 112 15.57 7.21 -12.62
N GLN A 113 14.42 6.91 -11.99
CA GLN A 113 14.40 6.04 -10.82
C GLN A 113 14.85 4.63 -11.16
N GLU A 114 14.36 4.07 -12.28
CA GLU A 114 14.77 2.76 -12.77
C GLU A 114 16.28 2.69 -13.02
N ASP A 115 16.85 3.70 -13.69
CA ASP A 115 18.29 3.73 -13.98
C ASP A 115 19.14 3.86 -12.71
N VAL A 116 18.72 4.68 -11.74
CA VAL A 116 19.37 4.78 -10.42
C VAL A 116 19.35 3.43 -9.70
N LEU A 117 18.22 2.72 -9.68
CA LEU A 117 18.12 1.41 -9.02
C LEU A 117 18.99 0.36 -9.71
N LYS A 118 19.04 0.35 -11.04
CA LYS A 118 19.92 -0.55 -11.82
C LYS A 118 21.40 -0.30 -11.53
N LEU A 119 21.82 0.97 -11.42
CA LEU A 119 23.21 1.30 -11.09
C LEU A 119 23.57 0.96 -9.64
N ILE A 120 22.66 1.17 -8.69
CA ILE A 120 22.86 0.72 -7.30
C ILE A 120 23.02 -0.80 -7.26
N LEU A 121 22.19 -1.53 -8.01
CA LEU A 121 22.28 -2.98 -8.12
C LEU A 121 23.62 -3.39 -8.75
N LEU A 122 24.02 -2.81 -9.87
CA LEU A 122 25.30 -3.08 -10.54
C LEU A 122 26.51 -2.87 -9.60
N ALA A 123 26.42 -1.90 -8.70
CA ALA A 123 27.48 -1.62 -7.73
C ALA A 123 27.52 -2.62 -6.56
N LEU A 124 26.40 -3.26 -6.21
CA LEU A 124 26.23 -4.00 -4.95
C LEU A 124 25.76 -5.46 -5.10
N ASP A 125 25.38 -5.92 -6.30
CA ASP A 125 24.81 -7.24 -6.57
C ASP A 125 25.74 -8.40 -6.20
N LYS A 126 27.06 -8.21 -6.26
CA LYS A 126 28.07 -9.20 -5.85
C LYS A 126 28.46 -9.10 -4.37
N GLY A 127 27.62 -8.46 -3.56
CA GLY A 127 27.85 -8.31 -2.12
C GLY A 127 28.96 -7.32 -1.78
N ALA A 128 29.21 -6.33 -2.64
CA ALA A 128 30.19 -5.28 -2.36
C ALA A 128 29.78 -4.46 -1.12
N LEU A 129 30.79 -4.01 -0.36
CA LEU A 129 30.64 -3.13 0.79
C LEU A 129 31.07 -1.72 0.38
N ILE A 130 30.11 -0.82 0.19
CA ILE A 130 30.38 0.54 -0.33
C ILE A 130 29.85 1.59 0.65
N ALA A 131 30.67 2.60 0.94
CA ALA A 131 30.24 3.76 1.71
C ALA A 131 29.21 4.58 0.92
N ARG A 132 28.20 5.14 1.60
CA ARG A 132 27.13 5.95 0.96
C ARG A 132 27.67 7.02 0.01
N LYS A 133 28.70 7.76 0.42
CA LYS A 133 29.32 8.82 -0.40
C LYS A 133 29.85 8.27 -1.73
N THR A 134 30.54 7.13 -1.70
CA THR A 134 31.12 6.49 -2.89
C THR A 134 30.04 5.98 -3.83
N LEU A 135 29.01 5.31 -3.29
CA LEU A 135 27.87 4.83 -4.09
C LEU A 135 27.13 5.99 -4.78
N VAL A 136 26.84 7.07 -4.04
CA VAL A 136 26.17 8.25 -4.58
C VAL A 136 27.01 8.91 -5.69
N MET A 137 28.32 9.05 -5.48
CA MET A 137 29.21 9.61 -6.50
C MET A 137 29.22 8.77 -7.78
N TYR A 138 29.32 7.44 -7.64
CA TYR A 138 29.29 6.51 -8.76
C TYR A 138 28.01 6.68 -9.59
N VAL A 139 26.84 6.64 -8.95
CA VAL A 139 25.55 6.77 -9.65
C VAL A 139 25.42 8.12 -10.34
N VAL A 140 25.81 9.22 -9.69
CA VAL A 140 25.76 10.56 -10.30
C VAL A 140 26.65 10.62 -11.54
N GLN A 141 27.89 10.13 -11.45
CA GLN A 141 28.83 10.14 -12.57
C GLN A 141 28.29 9.36 -13.78
N MET A 142 27.66 8.22 -13.53
CA MET A 142 27.09 7.37 -14.58
C MET A 142 25.84 7.96 -15.24
N LEU A 143 25.12 8.88 -14.60
CA LEU A 143 23.84 9.43 -15.09
C LEU A 143 23.90 10.88 -15.55
N THR A 144 25.00 11.60 -15.31
CA THR A 144 25.05 13.05 -15.55
C THR A 144 24.89 13.43 -17.02
N GLU A 145 25.32 12.58 -17.96
CA GLU A 145 25.17 12.84 -19.39
C GLU A 145 23.71 12.75 -19.85
N ASP A 146 22.99 11.69 -19.45
CA ASP A 146 21.60 11.48 -19.83
C ASP A 146 20.62 12.33 -19.01
N TYR A 147 20.97 12.64 -17.77
CA TYR A 147 20.14 13.38 -16.82
C TYR A 147 20.93 14.54 -16.18
N PRO A 148 21.08 15.70 -16.85
CA PRO A 148 21.87 16.83 -16.35
C PRO A 148 21.41 17.39 -15.00
N GLN A 149 20.15 17.15 -14.62
CA GLN A 149 19.56 17.53 -13.34
C GLN A 149 19.90 16.56 -12.18
N VAL A 150 20.56 15.43 -12.45
CA VAL A 150 20.96 14.47 -11.42
C VAL A 150 22.01 15.11 -10.50
N SER A 151 21.90 14.85 -9.20
CA SER A 151 22.78 15.43 -8.20
C SER A 151 23.03 14.47 -7.05
N LYS A 152 24.12 14.72 -6.30
CA LYS A 152 24.46 13.94 -5.10
C LYS A 152 23.31 13.94 -4.09
N THR A 153 22.58 15.04 -3.98
CA THR A 153 21.46 15.20 -3.05
C THR A 153 20.28 14.30 -3.44
N CYS A 154 19.82 14.36 -4.70
CA CYS A 154 18.64 13.60 -5.11
C CYS A 154 18.94 12.09 -5.15
N VAL A 155 20.11 11.67 -5.62
CA VAL A 155 20.56 10.27 -5.55
C VAL A 155 20.74 9.83 -4.10
N GLY A 156 21.29 10.70 -3.25
CA GLY A 156 21.40 10.46 -1.81
C GLY A 156 20.04 10.18 -1.16
N HIS A 157 18.97 10.87 -1.58
CA HIS A 157 17.62 10.62 -1.12
C HIS A 157 17.00 9.32 -1.66
N VAL A 158 17.37 8.86 -2.85
CA VAL A 158 16.99 7.52 -3.34
C VAL A 158 17.67 6.43 -2.51
N VAL A 159 18.95 6.58 -2.22
CA VAL A 159 19.67 5.65 -1.31
C VAL A 159 19.04 5.66 0.09
N GLN A 160 18.59 6.82 0.56
CA GLN A 160 17.87 6.93 1.84
C GLN A 160 16.55 6.16 1.83
N LEU A 161 15.84 6.13 0.70
CA LEU A 161 14.61 5.36 0.53
C LEU A 161 14.87 3.86 0.68
N LEU A 162 15.89 3.33 0.00
CA LEU A 162 16.30 1.92 0.14
C LEU A 162 16.80 1.59 1.54
N TYR A 163 17.48 2.53 2.21
CA TYR A 163 17.87 2.37 3.61
C TYR A 163 16.66 2.21 4.52
N ARG A 164 15.61 3.04 4.33
CA ARG A 164 14.36 2.94 5.10
C ARG A 164 13.58 1.67 4.80
N ALA A 165 13.63 1.23 3.55
CA ALA A 165 13.11 -0.06 3.10
C ALA A 165 13.93 -1.26 3.63
N SER A 166 14.94 -1.02 4.48
CA SER A 166 15.77 -2.05 5.09
C SER A 166 16.49 -2.94 4.08
N CYS A 167 16.84 -2.39 2.90
CA CYS A 167 17.51 -3.13 1.83
C CYS A 167 19.00 -3.41 2.11
N PHE A 168 19.61 -2.73 3.09
CA PHE A 168 21.04 -2.81 3.35
C PHE A 168 21.38 -3.51 4.66
N ASN A 169 22.43 -4.32 4.65
CA ASN A 169 23.25 -4.60 5.82
C ASN A 169 24.24 -3.44 6.01
N VAL A 170 24.31 -2.91 7.24
CA VAL A 170 25.12 -1.73 7.55
C VAL A 170 26.26 -2.12 8.48
N LEU A 171 27.49 -2.05 7.98
CA LEU A 171 28.69 -2.32 8.75
C LEU A 171 29.27 -1.01 9.28
N LYS A 172 29.22 -0.83 10.61
CA LYS A 172 29.87 0.29 11.29
C LYS A 172 31.38 0.07 11.33
N ARG A 173 32.14 1.16 11.20
CA ARG A 173 33.61 1.16 11.29
C ARG A 173 34.05 2.30 12.21
N ASP A 174 34.97 2.03 13.11
CA ASP A 174 35.42 3.03 14.07
C ASP A 174 36.19 4.15 13.38
N GLY A 175 35.77 5.40 13.62
CA GLY A 175 36.38 6.60 13.03
C GLY A 175 36.16 6.77 11.52
N GLU A 176 35.42 5.87 10.86
CA GLU A 176 35.19 5.90 9.41
C GLU A 176 33.70 5.87 9.04
N SER A 177 33.39 6.18 7.77
CA SER A 177 32.02 6.04 7.26
C SER A 177 31.58 4.57 7.24
N SER A 178 30.34 4.29 7.68
CA SER A 178 29.73 2.96 7.58
C SER A 178 29.68 2.49 6.12
N LEU A 179 29.86 1.19 5.94
CA LEU A 179 29.69 0.52 4.66
C LEU A 179 28.28 -0.06 4.58
N MET A 180 27.73 -0.07 3.37
CA MET A 180 26.43 -0.66 3.07
C MET A 180 26.65 -1.79 2.07
N GLN A 181 25.96 -2.89 2.31
CA GLN A 181 25.89 -4.04 1.41
C GLN A 181 24.42 -4.35 1.16
N LEU A 182 24.05 -4.63 -0.08
CA LEU A 182 22.70 -5.07 -0.41
C LEU A 182 22.47 -6.47 0.17
N LYS A 183 21.36 -6.64 0.91
CA LYS A 183 20.97 -7.97 1.41
C LYS A 183 20.74 -8.93 0.26
N ASP A 184 20.96 -10.22 0.50
CA ASP A 184 20.96 -11.24 -0.56
C ASP A 184 19.62 -11.28 -1.31
N GLU A 185 18.51 -11.15 -0.59
CA GLU A 185 17.15 -11.17 -1.13
C GLU A 185 16.83 -10.00 -2.05
N PHE A 186 17.62 -8.92 -2.05
CA PHE A 186 17.41 -7.72 -2.88
C PHE A 186 18.40 -7.59 -4.04
N ARG A 187 19.21 -8.62 -4.32
CA ARG A 187 20.22 -8.62 -5.40
C ARG A 187 19.67 -8.92 -6.79
N THR A 188 18.38 -8.69 -7.01
CA THR A 188 17.76 -8.68 -8.34
C THR A 188 16.97 -7.40 -8.50
N TYR A 189 16.85 -6.89 -9.74
CA TYR A 189 16.10 -5.66 -9.98
C TYR A 189 14.65 -5.78 -9.50
N GLU A 190 13.99 -6.91 -9.79
CA GLU A 190 12.60 -7.14 -9.40
C GLU A 190 12.38 -7.09 -7.88
N SER A 191 13.24 -7.76 -7.10
CA SER A 191 13.14 -7.76 -5.64
C SER A 191 13.42 -6.39 -5.03
N LEU A 192 14.48 -5.71 -5.48
CA LEU A 192 14.85 -4.37 -5.03
C LEU A 192 13.77 -3.34 -5.37
N ARG A 193 13.25 -3.41 -6.60
CA ARG A 193 12.19 -2.51 -7.09
C ARG A 193 10.90 -2.72 -6.32
N ARG A 194 10.51 -3.97 -6.08
CA ARG A 194 9.33 -4.30 -5.26
C ARG A 194 9.44 -3.71 -3.85
N GLU A 195 10.59 -3.86 -3.20
CA GLU A 195 10.80 -3.33 -1.84
C GLU A 195 10.83 -1.79 -1.81
N HIS A 196 11.44 -1.18 -2.84
CA HIS A 196 11.40 0.25 -3.07
C HIS A 196 9.95 0.77 -3.19
N ASP A 197 9.14 0.15 -4.03
CA ASP A 197 7.75 0.57 -4.27
C ASP A 197 6.89 0.35 -3.01
N ALA A 198 7.07 -0.78 -2.34
CA ALA A 198 6.41 -1.08 -1.06
C ALA A 198 6.71 -0.01 -0.01
N GLN A 199 7.96 0.46 0.07
CA GLN A 199 8.33 1.52 0.99
C GLN A 199 7.64 2.86 0.66
N ILE A 200 7.44 3.20 -0.62
CA ILE A 200 6.68 4.41 -1.01
C ILE A 200 5.19 4.24 -0.66
N VAL A 201 4.61 3.07 -0.94
CA VAL A 201 3.22 2.74 -0.58
C VAL A 201 3.02 2.87 0.93
N GLN A 202 3.95 2.33 1.73
CA GLN A 202 3.91 2.43 3.18
C GLN A 202 3.93 3.89 3.67
N MET A 203 4.77 4.75 3.08
CA MET A 203 4.80 6.19 3.41
C MET A 203 3.47 6.89 3.08
N ALA A 204 2.81 6.49 1.99
CA ALA A 204 1.50 7.03 1.63
C ALA A 204 0.44 6.61 2.66
N VAL A 205 0.42 5.34 3.06
CA VAL A 205 -0.50 4.80 4.06
C VAL A 205 -0.31 5.49 5.42
N GLU A 206 0.93 5.68 5.87
CA GLU A 206 1.26 6.39 7.11
C GLU A 206 0.78 7.86 7.12
N CYS A 207 0.73 8.50 5.96
CA CYS A 207 0.23 9.86 5.81
C CYS A 207 -1.27 9.91 5.46
N GLY A 208 -1.99 8.78 5.60
CA GLY A 208 -3.44 8.72 5.39
C GLY A 208 -3.88 8.75 3.94
N LEU A 209 -2.96 8.63 2.98
CA LEU A 209 -3.29 8.61 1.56
C LEU A 209 -3.81 7.22 1.15
N ARG A 210 -4.82 7.22 0.28
CA ARG A 210 -5.35 6.03 -0.37
C ARG A 210 -5.24 6.22 -1.87
N ILE A 211 -4.38 5.43 -2.49
CA ILE A 211 -4.04 5.50 -3.90
C ILE A 211 -4.34 4.12 -4.50
N SER A 212 -5.09 4.09 -5.60
CA SER A 212 -5.46 2.83 -6.26
C SER A 212 -4.26 2.21 -6.99
N PRO A 213 -4.28 0.89 -7.30
CA PRO A 213 -3.22 0.25 -8.08
C PRO A 213 -2.98 0.92 -9.44
N ASP A 214 -4.04 1.40 -10.10
CA ASP A 214 -3.96 2.13 -11.38
C ASP A 214 -3.21 3.46 -11.24
N GLN A 215 -3.53 4.19 -10.18
CA GLN A 215 -2.86 5.45 -9.85
C GLN A 215 -1.40 5.21 -9.46
N TRP A 216 -1.11 4.15 -8.73
CA TRP A 216 0.26 3.76 -8.40
C TRP A 216 1.08 3.40 -9.64
N SER A 217 0.50 2.63 -10.56
CA SER A 217 1.12 2.31 -11.85
C SER A 217 1.47 3.60 -12.60
N ALA A 218 0.54 4.56 -12.67
CA ALA A 218 0.79 5.85 -13.30
C ALA A 218 1.89 6.66 -12.60
N LEU A 219 1.89 6.70 -11.26
CA LEU A 219 2.83 7.49 -10.46
C LEU A 219 4.26 6.95 -10.52
N LEU A 220 4.43 5.62 -10.42
CA LEU A 220 5.75 4.98 -10.29
C LEU A 220 6.33 4.49 -11.61
N TYR A 221 5.49 4.25 -12.61
CA TYR A 221 5.91 3.67 -13.90
C TYR A 221 5.51 4.52 -15.11
N GLY A 222 4.58 5.47 -14.94
CA GLY A 222 4.08 6.27 -16.07
C GLY A 222 3.15 5.49 -17.01
N ASP A 223 2.65 4.33 -16.57
CA ASP A 223 1.82 3.43 -17.38
C ASP A 223 0.66 2.82 -16.56
N GLN A 224 -0.06 1.87 -17.16
CA GLN A 224 -1.09 1.04 -16.49
C GLN A 224 -0.72 -0.45 -16.48
N ALA A 225 0.47 -0.81 -16.96
CA ALA A 225 0.90 -2.20 -17.08
C ALA A 225 1.27 -2.82 -15.72
N HIS A 226 1.66 -1.99 -14.76
CA HIS A 226 2.10 -2.41 -13.43
C HIS A 226 0.97 -2.48 -12.39
N ARG A 227 -0.29 -2.38 -12.81
CA ARG A 227 -1.47 -2.46 -11.93
C ARG A 227 -1.47 -3.71 -11.05
N SER A 228 -1.21 -4.89 -11.63
CA SER A 228 -1.22 -6.17 -10.90
C SER A 228 -0.08 -6.26 -9.89
N HIS A 229 1.11 -5.74 -10.25
CA HIS A 229 2.25 -5.61 -9.35
C HIS A 229 1.93 -4.73 -8.15
N MET A 230 1.40 -3.53 -8.39
CA MET A 230 1.00 -2.62 -7.30
C MET A 230 -0.12 -3.20 -6.44
N GLN A 231 -1.06 -3.93 -7.03
CA GLN A 231 -2.10 -4.65 -6.29
C GLN A 231 -1.54 -5.76 -5.41
N SER A 232 -0.40 -6.37 -5.77
CA SER A 232 0.26 -7.39 -4.95
C SER A 232 1.07 -6.80 -3.79
N ILE A 233 1.42 -5.51 -3.84
CA ILE A 233 2.13 -4.81 -2.78
C ILE A 233 1.16 -4.33 -1.69
N ILE A 234 -0.03 -3.88 -2.09
CA ILE A 234 -1.10 -3.36 -1.21
C ILE A 234 -1.86 -4.50 -0.54
#